data_AF-A0A1Q9RYL0-F1
#
_entry.id   AF-A0A1Q9RYL0-F1
#
_cell.length_a   1.000
_cell.length_b   1.000
_cell.length_c   1.000
_cell.angle_alpha   90.00
_cell.angle_beta   90.00
_cell.angle_gamma   90.00
#
_symmetry.space_group_name_H-M   'P 1'
#
loop_
_entity.id
_entity.type
_entity.pdbx_description
1 polymer ?
#
loop_
_entity_poly.entity_id
_entity_poly.type
_entity_poly.pdbx_seq_one_letter_code
_entity_poly.pdbx_strand_id
1 'polypeptide(L)'
;MGTNLMAVRNYGEFEYWFALIKVVTIVAFIVIGVAAILGLLPGSDVSGVSNLWVNGGFLPGGGIAILTGLLTAMFAFQGSEIVTIAAAESDDPRRNIRKAIRAVVWRLALFYIGSVFVVVALVPWNAPDLAAGGSYQPRWNG
;
A
#
# COMPACT_ATOMS: atom_id res chain seq x y z
N MET A 1 -33.47 -25.41 -10.53
CA MET A 1 -32.11 -25.46 -9.95
C MET A 1 -31.14 -25.05 -11.05
N GLY A 2 -30.58 -23.83 -11.06
CA GLY A 2 -29.68 -23.41 -12.16
C GLY A 2 -29.41 -21.91 -12.26
N THR A 3 -30.28 -21.07 -11.71
CA THR A 3 -30.07 -19.62 -11.68
C THR A 3 -28.95 -19.19 -10.73
N ASN A 4 -28.71 -19.96 -9.66
CA ASN A 4 -27.68 -19.63 -8.66
C ASN A 4 -26.25 -19.76 -9.20
N LEU A 5 -25.97 -20.72 -10.09
CA LEU A 5 -24.62 -20.92 -10.65
C LEU A 5 -24.22 -19.87 -11.70
N MET A 6 -25.20 -19.39 -12.49
CA MET A 6 -24.97 -18.28 -13.43
C MET A 6 -24.77 -16.94 -12.70
N ALA A 7 -25.51 -16.70 -11.61
CA ALA A 7 -25.33 -15.52 -10.77
C ALA A 7 -23.97 -15.53 -10.04
N VAL A 8 -23.54 -16.67 -9.51
CA VAL A 8 -22.24 -16.82 -8.82
C VAL A 8 -21.06 -16.60 -9.77
N ARG A 9 -21.15 -17.05 -11.03
CA ARG A 9 -20.08 -16.81 -12.02
C ARG A 9 -19.93 -15.33 -12.38
N ASN A 10 -21.05 -14.63 -12.58
CA ASN A 10 -21.02 -13.19 -12.82
C ASN A 10 -20.50 -12.44 -11.59
N TYR A 11 -20.90 -12.83 -10.38
CA TYR A 11 -20.44 -12.21 -9.13
C TYR A 11 -18.92 -12.34 -8.93
N GLY A 12 -18.36 -13.52 -9.21
CA GLY A 12 -16.92 -13.77 -9.14
C GLY A 12 -16.11 -12.97 -10.19
N GLU A 13 -16.66 -12.78 -11.39
CA GLU A 13 -16.03 -11.93 -12.41
C GLU A 13 -16.02 -10.46 -11.97
N PHE A 14 -17.13 -9.92 -11.43
CA PHE A 14 -17.15 -8.56 -10.90
C PHE A 14 -16.13 -8.37 -9.77
N GLU A 15 -16.07 -9.31 -8.82
CA GLU A 15 -15.08 -9.27 -7.73
C GLU A 15 -13.64 -9.27 -8.26
N TYR A 16 -13.37 -10.09 -9.28
CA TYR A 16 -12.07 -10.11 -9.96
C TYR A 16 -11.74 -8.75 -10.61
N TRP A 17 -12.69 -8.14 -11.34
CA TRP A 17 -12.49 -6.83 -11.97
C TRP A 17 -12.26 -5.72 -10.94
N PHE A 18 -13.02 -5.69 -9.84
CA PHE A 18 -12.80 -4.72 -8.75
C PHE A 18 -11.43 -4.92 -8.07
N ALA A 19 -11.02 -6.17 -7.84
CA ALA A 19 -9.70 -6.48 -7.29
C ALA A 19 -8.57 -6.09 -8.27
N LEU A 20 -8.77 -6.28 -9.58
CA LEU A 20 -7.81 -5.94 -10.62
C LEU A 20 -7.56 -4.43 -10.69
N ILE A 21 -8.61 -3.61 -10.61
CA ILE A 21 -8.48 -2.14 -10.61
C ILE A 21 -7.54 -1.69 -9.49
N LYS A 22 -7.72 -2.22 -8.27
CA LYS A 22 -6.85 -1.89 -7.13
C LYS A 22 -5.39 -2.23 -7.43
N VAL A 23 -5.13 -3.41 -7.99
CA VAL A 23 -3.77 -3.85 -8.31
C VAL A 23 -3.15 -2.96 -9.39
N VAL A 24 -3.86 -2.71 -10.48
CA VAL A 24 -3.37 -1.87 -11.60
C VAL A 24 -3.06 -0.45 -11.11
N THR A 25 -3.95 0.14 -10.32
CA THR A 25 -3.74 1.48 -9.74
C THR A 25 -2.48 1.55 -8.87
N ILE A 26 -2.26 0.56 -7.99
CA ILE A 26 -1.09 0.55 -7.12
C ILE A 26 0.19 0.35 -7.94
N VAL A 27 0.18 -0.56 -8.92
CA VAL A 27 1.34 -0.78 -9.78
C VAL A 27 1.67 0.47 -10.60
N ALA A 28 0.65 1.13 -11.19
CA ALA A 28 0.84 2.37 -11.92
C ALA A 28 1.41 3.48 -11.01
N PHE A 29 0.88 3.61 -9.79
CA PHE A 29 1.39 4.55 -8.79
C PHE A 29 2.87 4.29 -8.46
N ILE A 30 3.25 3.04 -8.20
CA ILE A 30 4.64 2.67 -7.90
C ILE A 30 5.56 2.98 -9.09
N VAL A 31 5.16 2.63 -10.31
CA VAL A 31 5.97 2.87 -11.52
C VAL A 31 6.17 4.37 -11.74
N ILE A 32 5.11 5.18 -11.67
CA ILE A 32 5.19 6.63 -11.81
C ILE A 32 6.05 7.24 -10.69
N GLY A 33 5.86 6.78 -9.45
CA GLY A 33 6.63 7.26 -8.31
C GLY A 33 8.11 6.90 -8.38
N VAL A 34 8.46 5.71 -8.86
CA VAL A 34 9.85 5.33 -9.13
C VAL A 34 10.43 6.19 -10.26
N ALA A 35 9.67 6.44 -11.33
CA ALA A 35 10.10 7.37 -12.39
C ALA A 35 10.35 8.79 -11.86
N ALA A 36 9.53 9.25 -10.91
CA ALA A 36 9.72 10.52 -10.20
C ALA A 36 11.01 10.52 -9.37
N ILE A 37 11.24 9.47 -8.57
CA ILE A 37 12.46 9.30 -7.75
C ILE A 37 13.72 9.30 -8.63
N LEU A 38 13.65 8.73 -9.84
CA LEU A 38 14.74 8.71 -10.80
C LEU A 38 14.93 10.04 -11.56
N GLY A 39 14.08 11.04 -11.33
CA GLY A 39 14.13 12.34 -12.00
C GLY A 39 13.72 12.29 -13.49
N LEU A 40 12.99 11.24 -13.89
CA LEU A 40 12.55 11.05 -15.29
C LEU A 40 11.27 11.84 -15.62
N LEU A 41 10.65 12.52 -14.64
CA LEU A 41 9.44 13.31 -14.82
C LEU A 41 9.77 14.80 -15.06
N PRO A 42 9.18 15.43 -16.09
CA PRO A 42 9.39 16.85 -16.34
C PRO A 42 8.77 17.70 -15.20
N GLY A 43 9.58 18.56 -14.58
CA GLY A 43 9.15 19.44 -13.50
C GLY A 43 9.23 18.86 -12.09
N SER A 44 9.89 17.71 -11.89
CA SER A 44 10.12 17.17 -10.55
C SER A 44 11.31 17.87 -9.87
N ASP A 45 11.04 18.77 -8.92
CA ASP A 45 12.05 19.27 -7.97
C ASP A 45 12.49 18.20 -6.96
N VAL A 46 11.73 17.10 -6.89
CA VAL A 46 12.01 15.95 -6.02
C VAL A 46 12.74 14.88 -6.84
N SER A 47 14.06 14.85 -6.71
CA SER A 47 14.91 13.80 -7.29
C SER A 47 15.62 13.04 -6.18
N GLY A 48 15.57 11.71 -6.25
CA GLY A 48 16.18 10.80 -5.29
C GLY A 48 15.33 10.50 -4.06
N VAL A 49 15.98 9.98 -3.04
CA VAL A 49 15.36 9.45 -1.79
C VAL A 49 15.75 10.27 -0.56
N SER A 50 16.21 11.50 -0.75
CA SER A 50 16.74 12.38 0.29
C SER A 50 15.72 12.66 1.41
N ASN A 51 14.43 12.74 1.09
CA ASN A 51 13.36 12.95 2.06
C ASN A 51 13.30 11.88 3.16
N LEU A 52 13.86 10.69 2.94
CA LEU A 52 13.92 9.60 3.93
C LEU A 52 14.80 9.93 5.15
N TRP A 53 15.74 10.87 5.05
CA TRP A 53 16.69 11.19 6.13
C TRP A 53 16.95 12.67 6.36
N VAL A 54 16.70 13.54 5.39
CA VAL A 54 17.04 14.98 5.48
C VAL A 54 16.18 15.70 6.53
N ASN A 55 14.95 15.24 6.79
CA ASN A 55 14.01 15.89 7.70
C ASN A 55 14.08 15.30 9.13
N GLY A 56 15.24 15.35 9.79
CA GLY A 56 15.39 14.84 11.16
C GLY A 56 15.74 13.34 11.27
N GLY A 57 16.30 12.76 10.22
CA GLY A 57 16.75 11.36 10.18
C GLY A 57 15.64 10.36 9.82
N PHE A 58 15.95 9.07 9.92
CA PHE A 58 15.01 7.98 9.57
C PHE A 58 13.90 7.78 10.63
N LEU A 59 14.14 8.20 11.88
CA LEU A 59 13.23 8.05 13.01
C LEU A 59 12.99 9.38 13.74
N PRO A 60 12.45 10.40 13.05
CA PRO A 60 12.31 11.74 13.62
C PRO A 60 11.32 11.79 14.80
N GLY A 61 10.35 10.87 14.86
CA GLY A 61 9.39 10.73 15.96
C GLY A 61 9.83 9.78 17.10
N GLY A 62 11.05 9.24 17.03
CA GLY A 62 11.60 8.32 18.04
C GLY A 62 10.84 6.99 18.16
N GLY A 63 11.11 6.24 19.24
CA GLY A 63 10.58 4.89 19.44
C GLY A 63 9.05 4.83 19.58
N ILE A 64 8.41 5.89 20.09
CA ILE A 64 6.95 5.95 20.20
C ILE A 64 6.30 5.98 18.82
N ALA A 65 6.87 6.69 17.84
CA ALA A 65 6.36 6.71 16.47
C ALA A 65 6.43 5.32 15.79
N ILE A 66 7.43 4.50 16.15
CA ILE A 66 7.51 3.11 15.69
C ILE A 66 6.36 2.30 16.27
N LEU A 67 6.08 2.42 17.57
CA LEU A 67 5.00 1.69 18.23
C LEU A 67 3.64 2.09 17.67
N THR A 68 3.38 3.38 17.49
CA THR A 68 2.11 3.84 16.90
C THR A 68 1.97 3.39 15.45
N GLY A 69 3.04 3.50 14.64
CA GLY A 69 3.06 3.00 13.27
C GLY A 69 2.81 1.49 13.18
N LEU A 70 3.41 0.72 14.08
CA LEU A 70 3.18 -0.74 14.17
C LEU A 70 1.73 -1.04 14.53
N LEU A 71 1.16 -0.35 15.53
CA LEU A 71 -0.24 -0.53 15.93
C LEU A 71 -1.20 -0.17 14.77
N THR A 72 -0.97 0.95 14.09
CA THR A 72 -1.76 1.34 12.92
C THR A 72 -1.67 0.30 11.80
N ALA A 73 -0.46 -0.23 11.53
CA ALA A 73 -0.28 -1.29 10.55
C ALA A 73 -1.03 -2.57 10.96
N MET A 74 -0.97 -2.97 12.23
CA MET A 74 -1.69 -4.14 12.74
C MET A 74 -3.20 -4.02 12.54
N PHE A 75 -3.79 -2.86 12.86
CA PHE A 75 -5.22 -2.62 12.62
C PHE A 75 -5.59 -2.61 11.13
N ALA A 76 -4.69 -2.19 10.24
CA ALA A 76 -4.92 -2.21 8.79
C ALA A 76 -4.95 -3.62 8.19
N PHE A 77 -4.43 -4.64 8.88
CA PHE A 77 -4.33 -6.02 8.37
C PHE A 77 -5.26 -7.04 9.07
N GLN A 78 -6.05 -6.58 10.05
CA GLN A 78 -7.04 -7.40 10.73
C GLN A 78 -8.13 -7.81 9.73
N GLY A 79 -8.16 -9.10 9.37
CA GLY A 79 -9.05 -9.64 8.31
C GLY A 79 -8.35 -10.53 7.28
N SER A 80 -7.01 -10.55 7.22
CA SER A 80 -6.26 -11.47 6.35
C SER A 80 -6.14 -12.92 6.88
N GLU A 81 -6.69 -13.16 8.06
CA GLU A 81 -6.56 -14.42 8.81
C GLU A 81 -7.46 -15.55 8.27
N ILE A 82 -8.62 -15.20 7.69
CA ILE A 82 -9.63 -16.17 7.21
C ILE A 82 -9.07 -17.08 6.10
N VAL A 83 -8.28 -16.52 5.18
CA VAL A 83 -7.61 -17.29 4.10
C VAL A 83 -6.60 -18.28 4.66
N THR A 84 -5.97 -17.95 5.80
CA THR A 84 -5.01 -18.82 6.47
C THR A 84 -5.71 -19.97 7.18
N ILE A 85 -6.87 -19.72 7.79
CA ILE A 85 -7.70 -20.76 8.43
C ILE A 85 -8.22 -21.74 7.37
N ALA A 86 -8.79 -21.24 6.27
CA ALA A 86 -9.25 -22.09 5.17
C ALA A 86 -8.11 -22.92 4.55
N ALA A 87 -6.90 -22.34 4.45
CA ALA A 87 -5.71 -23.07 4.00
C ALA A 87 -5.25 -24.15 5.00
N ALA A 88 -5.52 -23.97 6.29
CA ALA A 88 -5.21 -24.93 7.35
C ALA A 88 -6.19 -26.11 7.38
N GLU A 89 -7.42 -25.93 6.87
CA GLU A 89 -8.43 -26.99 6.73
C GLU A 89 -8.31 -27.79 5.41
N SER A 90 -7.37 -27.43 4.53
CA SER A 90 -7.19 -28.08 3.22
C SER A 90 -6.40 -29.41 3.32
N ASP A 91 -6.52 -30.27 2.30
CA ASP A 91 -5.93 -31.64 2.27
C ASP A 91 -4.42 -31.73 2.58
N ASP A 92 -3.64 -30.69 2.25
CA ASP A 92 -2.23 -30.54 2.65
C ASP A 92 -2.01 -29.20 3.39
N PRO A 93 -2.34 -29.13 4.69
CA PRO A 93 -2.31 -27.89 5.46
C PRO A 93 -0.93 -27.24 5.46
N ARG A 94 0.12 -28.06 5.63
CA ARG A 94 1.48 -27.56 5.80
C ARG A 94 1.98 -26.86 4.54
N ARG A 95 1.68 -27.40 3.36
CA ARG A 95 2.05 -26.78 2.09
C ARG A 95 1.15 -25.59 1.75
N ASN A 96 -0.16 -25.71 1.97
CA ASN A 96 -1.13 -24.67 1.64
C ASN A 96 -0.98 -23.43 2.52
N ILE A 97 -0.72 -23.59 3.83
CA ILE A 97 -0.39 -22.49 4.74
C ILE A 97 0.86 -21.75 4.26
N ARG A 98 1.94 -22.48 3.92
CA ARG A 98 3.17 -21.84 3.42
C ARG A 98 2.93 -21.03 2.14
N LYS A 99 2.11 -21.55 1.23
CA LYS A 99 1.75 -20.86 -0.01
C LYS A 99 0.91 -19.62 0.27
N ALA A 100 -0.10 -19.72 1.14
CA ALA A 100 -0.95 -18.60 1.55
C ALA A 100 -0.13 -17.49 2.21
N ILE A 101 0.75 -17.82 3.16
CA ILE A 101 1.64 -16.86 3.81
C ILE A 101 2.53 -16.15 2.79
N ARG A 102 3.19 -16.88 1.88
CA ARG A 102 4.04 -16.27 0.85
C ARG A 102 3.26 -15.33 -0.07
N ALA A 103 2.05 -15.72 -0.47
CA ALA A 103 1.20 -14.88 -1.29
C ALA A 103 0.80 -13.57 -0.57
N VAL A 104 0.48 -13.66 0.73
CA VAL A 104 0.17 -12.50 1.57
C VAL A 104 1.41 -11.61 1.72
N VAL A 105 2.56 -12.18 2.11
CA VAL A 105 3.80 -11.42 2.33
C VAL A 105 4.24 -10.68 1.07
N TRP A 106 4.21 -11.34 -0.09
CA TRP A 106 4.58 -10.69 -1.35
C TRP A 106 3.66 -9.51 -1.68
N ARG A 107 2.35 -9.70 -1.48
CA ARG A 107 1.34 -8.67 -1.69
C ARG A 107 1.56 -7.47 -0.76
N LEU A 108 1.90 -7.70 0.51
CA LEU A 108 2.20 -6.65 1.47
C LEU A 108 3.49 -5.91 1.13
N ALA A 109 4.55 -6.64 0.78
CA ALA A 109 5.82 -6.04 0.38
C ALA A 109 5.64 -5.14 -0.85
N LEU A 110 4.97 -5.64 -1.89
CA LEU A 110 4.81 -4.89 -3.13
C LEU A 110 3.86 -3.69 -2.96
N PHE A 111 2.64 -3.93 -2.45
CA PHE A 111 1.62 -2.88 -2.45
C PHE A 111 1.74 -1.92 -1.27
N TYR A 112 2.04 -2.43 -0.08
CA TYR A 112 2.07 -1.60 1.12
C TYR A 112 3.44 -0.95 1.28
N ILE A 113 4.49 -1.75 1.41
CA ILE A 113 5.86 -1.22 1.63
C ILE A 113 6.32 -0.43 0.41
N GLY A 114 6.08 -0.93 -0.81
CA GLY A 114 6.41 -0.21 -2.05
C GLY A 114 5.74 1.15 -2.16
N SER A 115 4.43 1.24 -1.88
CA SER A 115 3.71 2.52 -1.95
C SER A 115 4.15 3.49 -0.86
N VAL A 116 4.32 3.03 0.40
CA VAL A 116 4.80 3.88 1.50
C VAL A 116 6.20 4.41 1.20
N PHE A 117 7.09 3.56 0.69
CA PHE A 117 8.43 3.97 0.29
C PHE A 117 8.39 5.10 -0.74
N VAL A 118 7.58 4.94 -1.79
CA VAL A 118 7.41 5.96 -2.84
C VAL A 118 6.87 7.26 -2.25
N VAL A 119 5.84 7.21 -1.40
CA VAL A 119 5.26 8.40 -0.77
C VAL A 119 6.29 9.15 0.08
N VAL A 120 7.01 8.46 0.96
CA VAL A 120 7.97 9.10 1.88
C VAL A 120 9.23 9.57 1.14
N ALA A 121 9.60 8.94 0.02
CA ALA A 121 10.68 9.42 -0.84
C ALA A 121 10.29 10.73 -1.56
N LEU A 122 9.03 10.86 -1.99
CA LEU A 122 8.57 12.02 -2.77
C LEU A 122 8.05 13.19 -1.93
N VAL A 123 7.46 12.92 -0.77
CA VAL A 123 6.84 13.95 0.07
C VAL A 123 7.53 13.98 1.43
N PRO A 124 8.06 15.14 1.87
CA PRO A 124 8.59 15.29 3.22
C PRO A 124 7.53 14.91 4.26
N TRP A 125 7.88 14.06 5.22
CA TRP A 125 6.94 13.60 6.26
C TRP A 125 6.40 14.75 7.13
N ASN A 126 7.14 15.85 7.21
CA ASN A 126 6.80 17.06 7.96
C ASN A 126 6.18 18.15 7.08
N ALA A 127 5.74 17.83 5.86
CA ALA A 127 5.10 18.81 4.99
C ALA A 127 3.86 19.41 5.69
N PRO A 128 3.74 20.75 5.77
CA PRO A 128 2.65 21.41 6.49
C PRO A 128 1.27 21.04 5.95
N ASP A 129 1.18 20.74 4.65
CA ASP A 129 -0.04 20.29 3.97
C ASP A 129 -0.50 18.88 4.39
N LEU A 130 0.38 18.08 5.01
CA LEU A 130 0.01 16.78 5.60
C LEU A 130 -0.55 16.93 7.03
N ALA A 131 -0.13 17.97 7.76
CA ALA A 131 -0.59 18.26 9.12
C ALA A 131 -1.93 18.99 9.14
N ALA A 132 -2.17 19.85 8.15
CA ALA A 132 -3.45 20.48 7.89
C ALA A 132 -4.31 19.52 7.06
N GLY A 133 -5.04 18.61 7.71
CA GLY A 133 -5.93 17.68 7.02
C GLY A 133 -6.96 18.41 6.15
N GLY A 134 -6.69 18.51 4.84
CA GLY A 134 -7.58 19.12 3.88
C GLY A 134 -6.84 19.88 2.80
N SER A 135 -6.75 19.28 1.61
CA SER A 135 -6.35 19.90 0.35
C SER A 135 -7.05 21.27 0.13
N TYR A 136 -6.40 22.17 -0.61
CA TYR A 136 -6.87 23.50 -1.08
C TYR A 136 -6.56 24.71 -0.18
N GLN A 137 -5.30 25.14 -0.15
CA GLN A 137 -5.00 26.57 -0.07
C GLN A 137 -4.37 27.03 -1.39
N PRO A 138 -5.11 27.72 -2.27
CA PRO A 138 -4.49 28.38 -3.40
C PRO A 138 -3.70 29.58 -2.86
N ARG A 139 -2.37 29.48 -2.90
CA ARG A 139 -1.47 30.60 -2.58
C ARG A 139 -1.50 31.61 -3.72
N TRP A 140 -2.55 32.43 -3.78
CA TRP A 140 -2.50 33.71 -4.48
C TRP A 140 -1.90 34.73 -3.53
N ASN A 141 -0.64 35.07 -3.75
CA ASN A 141 0.06 36.16 -3.07
C ASN A 141 -0.33 37.51 -3.69
N GLY A 142 -0.52 38.51 -2.83
CA GLY A 142 -0.25 39.91 -3.17
C GLY A 142 1.19 40.23 -2.85
#